data_AF-A0A857N5C3-F1
#
_entry.id   AF-A0A857N5C3-F1
#
_cell.length_a   1.000
_cell.length_b   1.000
_cell.length_c   1.000
_cell.angle_alpha   90.00
_cell.angle_beta   90.00
_cell.angle_gamma   90.00
#
_symmetry.space_group_name_H-M   'P 1'
#
loop_
_entity.id
_entity.type
_entity.pdbx_description
1 polymer ?
#
loop_
_entity_poly.entity_id
_entity_poly.type
_entity_poly.pdbx_seq_one_letter_code
_entity_poly.pdbx_strand_id
1 'polypeptide(L)' 'MYCVKCREKRNGKNHEQVTMKNGKKAVKAVCEVCGTGMFLIGADVSEF' A
#
# COMPACT_ATOMS: atom_id res chain seq x y z
N MET A 1 1.53 1.66 -6.32
CA MET A 1 1.99 0.71 -5.27
C MET A 1 2.38 -0.63 -5.92
N TYR A 2 3.29 -1.44 -5.36
CA TYR A 2 3.72 -2.70 -6.00
C TYR A 2 3.13 -3.93 -5.29
N CYS A 3 2.51 -4.84 -6.05
CA CYS A 3 2.00 -6.10 -5.52
C CYS A 3 3.05 -7.20 -5.68
N VAL A 4 3.55 -7.75 -4.58
CA VAL A 4 4.56 -8.84 -4.62
C VAL A 4 4.02 -10.17 -5.15
N LYS A 5 2.70 -10.40 -5.08
CA LYS A 5 2.08 -11.62 -5.62
C LYS A 5 1.86 -11.53 -7.13
N CYS A 6 1.32 -10.40 -7.62
CA CYS A 6 1.14 -10.17 -9.05
C CYS A 6 2.42 -9.73 -9.77
N ARG A 7 3.43 -9.29 -9.02
CA ARG A 7 4.71 -8.74 -9.51
C ARG A 7 4.55 -7.52 -10.41
N GLU A 8 3.53 -6.71 -10.15
CA GLU A 8 3.17 -5.56 -10.97
C GLU A 8 2.78 -4.36 -10.10
N LYS A 9 2.89 -3.15 -10.66
CA LYS A 9 2.37 -1.92 -10.04
C LYS A 9 0.84 -1.89 -10.15
N ARG A 10 0.18 -1.61 -9.04
CA ARG A 10 -1.28 -1.49 -8.90
C ARG A 10 -1.63 -0.28 -8.05
N ASN A 11 -2.85 0.23 -8.19
CA ASN A 11 -3.35 1.32 -7.35
C ASN A 11 -3.73 0.81 -5.96
N GLY A 12 -4.29 -0.39 -5.89
CA GLY A 12 -4.81 -0.96 -4.65
C GLY A 12 -6.17 -0.34 -4.27
N LYS A 13 -6.83 -0.94 -3.29
CA LYS A 13 -8.11 -0.51 -2.73
C LYS A 13 -7.98 -0.36 -1.21
N ASN A 14 -8.87 0.41 -0.59
CA ASN A 14 -8.91 0.62 0.86
C ASN A 14 -7.60 1.23 1.38
N HIS A 15 -7.21 2.37 0.83
CA HIS A 15 -6.01 3.09 1.24
C HIS A 15 -6.15 3.60 2.68
N GLU A 16 -5.17 3.29 3.52
CA GLU A 16 -5.15 3.63 4.93
C GLU A 16 -3.76 4.18 5.30
N GLN A 17 -3.75 5.31 6.00
CA GLN A 17 -2.52 5.87 6.55
C GLN A 17 -2.05 5.02 7.74
N VAL A 18 -0.83 4.48 7.66
CA VAL A 18 -0.24 3.70 8.75
C VAL A 18 1.17 4.20 9.09
N THR A 19 1.49 4.19 10.38
CA THR A 19 2.87 4.40 10.86
C THR A 19 3.47 3.04 11.15
N MET A 20 4.53 2.68 10.43
CA MET A 20 5.23 1.41 10.64
C MET A 20 5.98 1.40 11.97
N LYS A 21 6.34 0.20 12.46
CA LYS A 21 7.08 0.04 13.73
C LYS A 21 8.43 0.78 13.77
N ASN A 22 9.02 1.05 12.61
CA ASN A 22 10.25 1.83 12.47
C ASN A 22 10.01 3.36 12.42
N GLY A 23 8.80 3.83 12.74
CA GLY A 23 8.43 5.24 12.76
C GLY A 23 8.15 5.86 11.39
N LYS A 24 8.32 5.12 10.29
CA LYS A 24 8.07 5.65 8.95
C LYS A 24 6.58 5.64 8.62
N LYS A 25 6.09 6.73 8.03
CA LYS A 25 4.76 6.81 7.42
C LYS A 25 4.69 5.91 6.19
N ALA A 26 3.56 5.27 5.99
CA ALA A 26 3.25 4.48 4.81
C ALA A 26 1.75 4.48 4.54
N VAL A 27 1.39 4.20 3.30
CA VAL A 27 0.02 3.90 2.90
C VAL A 27 -0.13 2.40 2.77
N LYS A 28 -1.11 1.83 3.48
CA LYS A 28 -1.53 0.44 3.33
C LYS A 28 -2.69 0.38 2.36
N ALA A 29 -2.71 -0.62 1.47
CA ALA A 29 -3.85 -0.89 0.61
C ALA A 29 -3.96 -2.39 0.34
N VAL A 30 -5.03 -2.81 -0.32
CA VAL A 30 -5.29 -4.21 -0.70
C VAL A 30 -5.24 -4.35 -2.22
N CYS A 31 -4.56 -5.37 -2.72
CA CYS A 31 -4.52 -5.64 -4.16
C CYS A 31 -5.90 -6.02 -4.68
N GLU A 32 -6.39 -5.30 -5.68
CA GLU A 32 -7.70 -5.52 -6.30
C GLU A 32 -7.84 -6.82 -7.09
N VAL A 33 -6.72 -7.48 -7.41
CA VAL A 33 -6.69 -8.73 -8.19
C VAL A 33 -6.53 -9.94 -7.29
N CYS A 34 -5.52 -9.94 -6.41
CA CYS A 34 -5.17 -11.11 -5.60
C CYS A 34 -5.50 -10.96 -4.10
N GLY A 35 -6.06 -9.82 -3.67
CA GLY A 35 -6.43 -9.57 -2.27
C GLY A 35 -5.26 -9.40 -1.30
N THR A 36 -4.02 -9.43 -1.78
CA THR A 36 -2.83 -9.30 -0.91
C THR A 36 -2.69 -7.87 -0.39
N GLY A 37 -2.40 -7.73 0.91
CA GLY A 37 -2.05 -6.45 1.51
C GLY A 37 -0.73 -5.91 0.94
N MET A 38 -0.75 -4.65 0.56
CA MET A 38 0.36 -3.93 -0.03
C MET A 38 0.70 -2.73 0.87
N PHE A 39 1.97 -2.31 0.87
CA PHE A 39 2.42 -1.09 1.57
C PHE A 39 3.25 -0.20 0.65
N LEU A 40 3.05 1.12 0.76
CA LEU A 40 3.84 2.14 0.09
C LEU A 40 4.47 3.05 1.15
N ILE A 41 5.79 2.93 1.32
CA ILE A 41 6.54 3.64 2.36
C ILE A 41 6.85 5.05 1.90
N GLY A 42 6.70 6.03 2.79
CA GLY A 42 7.03 7.43 2.53
C GLY A 42 5.96 8.20 1.76
N ALA A 43 4.78 7.61 1.56
CA ALA A 43 3.62 8.25 0.94
C ALA A 43 2.56 8.59 1.99
N ASP A 44 1.66 9.51 1.63
CA ASP A 44 0.48 9.87 2.42
C ASP A 44 -0.81 9.49 1.68
N VAL A 45 -1.85 9.12 2.42
CA VAL A 45 -3.13 8.71 1.84
C VAL A 45 -3.80 9.84 1.04
N SER A 46 -3.48 11.10 1.35
CA SER A 46 -3.94 12.26 0.57
C SER A 46 -3.49 12.28 -0.90
N GLU A 47 -2.57 11.39 -1.28
CA GLU A 47 -2.03 11.29 -2.65
C GLU A 47 -2.72 10.19 -3.49
N PHE A 48 -3.75 9.50 -2.97
CA PHE A 48 -4.42 8.34 -3.60
C PHE A 48 -5.93 8.45 -3.77
#